data_AF-A0A955QCZ8-F1
#
_entry.id   AF-A0A955QCZ8-F1
#
_cell.length_a   1.000
_cell.length_b   1.000
_cell.length_c   1.000
_cell.angle_alpha   90.00
_cell.angle_beta   90.00
_cell.angle_gamma   90.00
#
_symmetry.space_group_name_H-M   'P 1'
#
loop_
_entity.id
_entity.type
_entity.pdbx_description
1 polymer ?
#
loop_
_entity_poly.entity_id
_entity_poly.type
_entity_poly.pdbx_seq_one_letter_code
_entity_poly.pdbx_strand_id
1 'polypeptide(L)'
;MSEVALLQIIGLCVVGMGIVILLFIKGMFLRVIGFVAMVLGTFSLIALSVPQMASLPPAVETFDLASVKSPDDLASIGQKIFFSKGQCALCHSIGPSESARCPDLNGVGAKLAPDFIYESLTQPQAYIYLDFRHEGLPKEYPARMPYINKDPIGLTNQEIYSVIAFLQKMSGEPISIKVEDIMNADGESKPKDLKVASLKQSSHVNPQESDVHIQE
;
A
#
# COMPACT_ATOMS: atom_id res chain seq x y z
N MET A 1 -34.75 77.04 -15.59
CA MET A 1 -33.35 76.56 -15.64
C MET A 1 -32.86 76.81 -17.05
N SER A 2 -31.69 77.42 -17.26
CA SER A 2 -31.15 77.56 -18.62
C SER A 2 -30.75 76.18 -19.17
N GLU A 3 -30.84 75.99 -20.49
CA GLU A 3 -30.46 74.73 -21.15
C GLU A 3 -29.00 74.35 -20.84
N VAL A 4 -28.13 75.35 -20.69
CA VAL A 4 -26.73 75.19 -20.29
C VAL A 4 -26.61 74.61 -18.88
N ALA A 5 -27.40 75.10 -17.92
CA ALA A 5 -27.40 74.57 -16.56
C ALA A 5 -27.93 73.12 -16.51
N LEU A 6 -28.92 72.80 -17.36
CA LEU A 6 -29.42 71.43 -17.49
C LEU A 6 -28.33 70.47 -18.02
N LEU A 7 -27.60 70.88 -19.07
CA LEU A 7 -26.48 70.10 -19.62
C LEU A 7 -25.34 69.92 -18.62
N GLN A 8 -25.02 70.94 -17.83
CA GLN A 8 -24.01 70.85 -16.77
C GLN A 8 -24.40 69.87 -15.66
N ILE A 9 -25.67 69.89 -15.23
CA ILE A 9 -26.17 68.95 -14.22
C ILE A 9 -26.13 67.52 -14.75
N ILE A 10 -26.57 67.28 -15.99
CA ILE A 10 -26.49 65.96 -16.62
C ILE A 10 -25.03 65.49 -16.70
N GLY A 11 -24.10 66.35 -17.13
CA GLY A 11 -22.67 66.03 -17.17
C GLY A 11 -22.11 65.64 -15.81
N LEU A 12 -22.44 66.40 -14.76
CA LEU A 12 -22.01 66.10 -13.39
C LEU A 12 -22.62 64.78 -12.87
N CYS A 13 -23.88 64.49 -13.20
CA CYS A 13 -24.52 63.23 -12.84
C CYS A 13 -23.86 62.03 -13.52
N VAL A 14 -23.54 62.12 -14.82
CA VAL A 14 -22.86 61.04 -15.55
C VAL A 14 -21.45 60.79 -14.98
N VAL A 15 -20.68 61.86 -14.75
CA VAL A 15 -19.33 61.75 -14.17
C VAL A 15 -19.39 61.19 -12.74
N GLY A 16 -20.31 61.68 -11.91
CA GLY A 16 -20.51 61.18 -10.55
C GLY A 16 -20.90 59.70 -10.52
N MET A 17 -21.81 59.28 -11.39
CA MET A 17 -22.21 57.88 -11.51
C MET A 17 -21.04 56.99 -11.97
N GLY A 18 -20.22 57.47 -12.91
CA GLY A 18 -19.01 56.77 -13.35
C GLY A 18 -18.00 56.56 -12.20
N ILE A 19 -17.76 57.59 -11.38
CA ILE A 19 -16.85 57.50 -10.23
C ILE A 19 -17.38 56.50 -9.19
N VAL A 20 -18.68 56.52 -8.89
CA VAL A 20 -19.31 55.58 -7.94
C VAL A 20 -19.19 54.13 -8.43
N ILE A 21 -19.42 53.88 -9.73
CA ILE A 21 -19.26 52.56 -10.34
C ILE A 21 -17.80 52.09 -10.24
N LEU A 22 -16.82 52.95 -10.53
CA LEU A 22 -15.40 52.59 -10.43
C LEU A 22 -14.98 52.27 -8.98
N LEU A 23 -15.47 53.04 -8.01
CA LEU A 23 -15.21 52.78 -6.59
C LEU A 23 -15.88 51.48 -6.11
N PHE A 24 -17.09 51.19 -6.59
CA PHE A 24 -17.79 49.93 -6.32
C PHE A 24 -17.03 48.73 -6.90
N ILE A 25 -16.58 48.81 -8.17
CA ILE A 25 -15.77 47.76 -8.80
C ILE A 25 -14.45 47.54 -8.06
N LYS A 26 -13.74 48.62 -7.68
CA LYS A 26 -12.49 48.53 -6.91
C LYS A 26 -12.69 47.85 -5.55
N GLY A 27 -13.80 48.15 -4.87
CA GLY A 27 -14.16 47.51 -3.61
C GLY A 27 -14.50 46.03 -3.76
N MET A 28 -15.28 45.66 -4.77
CA MET A 28 -15.60 44.26 -5.07
C MET A 28 -14.38 43.45 -5.48
N PHE A 29 -13.51 44.03 -6.32
CA PHE A 29 -12.29 43.37 -6.79
C PHE A 29 -11.36 42.96 -5.64
N LEU A 30 -11.16 43.85 -4.66
CA LEU A 30 -10.37 43.53 -3.45
C LEU A 30 -11.00 42.41 -2.61
N ARG A 31 -12.32 42.38 -2.49
CA ARG A 31 -13.04 41.31 -1.75
C ARG A 31 -12.92 39.97 -2.46
N VAL A 32 -13.04 39.95 -3.79
CA VAL A 32 -12.91 38.73 -4.59
C VAL A 32 -11.48 38.19 -4.52
N ILE A 33 -10.45 39.05 -4.66
CA ILE A 33 -9.05 38.63 -4.50
C ILE A 33 -8.80 38.05 -3.10
N GLY A 34 -9.30 38.71 -2.06
CA GLY A 34 -9.15 38.22 -0.69
C GLY A 34 -9.80 36.84 -0.48
N PHE A 35 -11.01 36.64 -1.01
CA PHE A 35 -11.70 35.35 -0.94
C PHE A 35 -10.95 34.25 -1.70
N VAL A 36 -10.48 34.53 -2.92
CA VAL A 36 -9.71 33.55 -3.72
C VAL A 36 -8.39 33.20 -3.03
N ALA A 37 -7.67 34.19 -2.50
CA ALA A 37 -6.43 33.96 -1.77
C ALA A 37 -6.65 33.12 -0.48
N MET A 38 -7.76 33.36 0.23
CA MET A 38 -8.15 32.57 1.40
C MET A 38 -8.38 31.11 1.01
N VAL A 39 -9.19 30.85 -0.01
CA VAL A 39 -9.52 29.48 -0.46
C VAL A 39 -8.27 28.75 -0.95
N LEU A 40 -7.45 29.38 -1.81
CA LEU A 40 -6.22 28.77 -2.31
C LEU A 40 -5.19 28.56 -1.18
N GLY A 41 -5.11 29.48 -0.23
CA GLY A 41 -4.26 29.38 0.94
C GLY A 41 -4.65 28.21 1.84
N THR A 42 -5.94 28.08 2.19
CA THR A 42 -6.43 26.95 2.98
C THR A 42 -6.21 25.62 2.28
N PHE A 43 -6.48 25.54 0.97
CA PHE A 43 -6.20 24.33 0.19
C PHE A 43 -4.71 23.96 0.23
N SER A 44 -3.83 24.94 0.07
CA SER A 44 -2.37 24.73 0.11
C SER A 44 -1.90 24.28 1.50
N LEU A 45 -2.45 24.86 2.58
CA LEU A 45 -2.14 24.46 3.95
C LEU A 45 -2.55 23.01 4.22
N ILE A 46 -3.73 22.59 3.74
CA ILE A 46 -4.19 21.21 3.87
C ILE A 46 -3.28 20.27 3.07
N ALA A 47 -2.94 20.65 1.83
CA ALA A 47 -2.04 19.85 0.98
C ALA A 47 -0.64 19.68 1.58
N LEU A 48 -0.11 20.72 2.25
CA LEU A 48 1.16 20.66 2.97
C LEU A 48 1.07 19.90 4.30
N SER A 49 -0.14 19.82 4.89
CA SER A 49 -0.39 19.04 6.11
C SER A 49 -0.45 17.54 5.85
N VAL A 50 -0.63 17.12 4.58
CA VAL A 50 -0.46 15.72 4.18
C VAL A 50 1.04 15.44 4.08
N PRO A 51 1.59 14.49 4.87
CA PRO A 51 2.98 14.10 4.76
C PRO A 51 3.33 13.77 3.31
N GLN A 52 4.22 14.55 2.71
CA GLN A 52 4.73 14.35 1.36
C GLN A 52 5.65 13.13 1.36
N MET A 53 5.06 11.95 1.39
CA MET A 53 5.77 10.68 1.21
C MET A 53 6.20 10.64 -0.24
N ALA A 54 7.43 11.08 -0.51
CA ALA A 54 8.04 10.84 -1.81
C ALA A 54 7.98 9.32 -2.06
N SER A 55 7.35 8.91 -3.17
CA SER A 55 7.21 7.52 -3.56
C SER A 55 8.55 6.97 -4.05
N LEU A 56 9.62 7.20 -3.30
CA LEU A 56 10.87 6.49 -3.52
C LEU A 56 10.49 5.00 -3.43
N PRO A 57 10.84 4.20 -4.44
CA PRO A 57 10.68 2.77 -4.31
C PRO A 57 11.35 2.36 -2.99
N PRO A 58 10.69 1.53 -2.16
CA PRO A 58 11.25 1.10 -0.88
C PRO A 58 12.69 0.64 -1.13
N ALA A 59 13.61 1.07 -0.26
CA ALA A 59 15.02 0.75 -0.40
C ALA A 59 15.13 -0.76 -0.63
N VAL A 60 15.62 -1.13 -1.82
CA VAL A 60 15.83 -2.52 -2.21
C VAL A 60 17.01 -2.99 -1.40
N GLU A 61 16.75 -3.63 -0.27
CA GLU A 61 17.79 -4.28 0.50
C GLU A 61 18.11 -5.61 -0.16
N THR A 62 19.36 -5.73 -0.58
CA THR A 62 19.94 -6.96 -1.09
C THR A 62 20.21 -7.88 0.11
N PHE A 63 19.37 -8.87 0.32
CA PHE A 63 19.57 -9.96 1.27
C PHE A 63 20.57 -10.94 0.66
N ASP A 64 21.77 -10.94 1.24
CA ASP A 64 22.82 -11.86 0.85
C ASP A 64 22.54 -13.23 1.50
N LEU A 65 22.19 -14.24 0.70
CA LEU A 65 21.87 -15.58 1.20
C LEU A 65 23.02 -16.22 1.96
N ALA A 66 24.25 -15.78 1.71
CA ALA A 66 25.44 -16.24 2.43
C ALA A 66 25.43 -15.84 3.93
N SER A 67 24.59 -14.87 4.31
CA SER A 67 24.44 -14.43 5.71
C SER A 67 23.36 -15.17 6.49
N VAL A 68 22.53 -15.97 5.82
CA VAL A 68 21.42 -16.73 6.42
C VAL A 68 21.98 -17.95 7.15
N LYS A 69 21.92 -17.95 8.48
CA LYS A 69 22.48 -19.02 9.32
C LYS A 69 21.40 -19.94 9.91
N SER A 70 20.15 -19.50 9.91
CA SER A 70 19.03 -20.26 10.48
C SER A 70 17.79 -20.27 9.57
N PRO A 71 16.93 -21.31 9.65
CA PRO A 71 15.62 -21.31 9.01
C PRO A 71 14.73 -20.14 9.46
N ASP A 72 14.92 -19.63 10.69
CA ASP A 72 14.20 -18.48 11.20
C ASP A 72 14.56 -17.16 10.51
N ASP A 73 15.83 -17.01 10.11
CA ASP A 73 16.28 -15.87 9.29
C ASP A 73 15.61 -15.91 7.92
N LEU A 74 15.49 -17.10 7.33
CA LEU A 74 14.82 -17.32 6.06
C LEU A 74 13.33 -16.95 6.13
N ALA A 75 12.64 -17.36 7.19
CA ALA A 75 11.25 -16.96 7.42
C ALA A 75 11.11 -15.44 7.64
N SER A 76 12.09 -14.79 8.26
CA SER A 76 12.11 -13.33 8.44
C SER A 76 12.28 -12.59 7.10
N ILE A 77 13.10 -13.14 6.19
CA ILE A 77 13.21 -12.65 4.80
C ILE A 77 11.89 -12.86 4.06
N GLY A 78 11.30 -14.05 4.18
CA GLY A 78 9.99 -14.37 3.62
C GLY A 78 8.88 -13.42 4.04
N GLN A 79 8.87 -13.03 5.32
CA GLN A 79 7.94 -12.04 5.85
C GLN A 79 8.11 -10.69 5.12
N LYS A 80 9.35 -10.23 4.94
CA LYS A 80 9.60 -8.98 4.22
C LYS A 80 9.10 -9.09 2.78
N ILE A 81 9.40 -10.17 2.07
CA ILE A 81 8.92 -10.40 0.70
C ILE A 81 7.39 -10.40 0.64
N PHE A 82 6.72 -11.06 1.60
CA PHE A 82 5.27 -11.16 1.66
C PHE A 82 4.58 -9.79 1.72
N PHE A 83 5.10 -8.86 2.52
CA PHE A 83 4.56 -7.50 2.68
C PHE A 83 5.16 -6.47 1.71
N SER A 84 6.25 -6.81 1.02
CA SER A 84 6.93 -5.94 0.08
C SER A 84 6.88 -6.54 -1.33
N LYS A 85 7.96 -7.05 -1.90
CA LYS A 85 8.05 -7.44 -3.32
C LYS A 85 6.89 -8.34 -3.80
N GLY A 86 6.49 -9.33 -2.98
CA GLY A 86 5.42 -10.28 -3.30
C GLY A 86 4.02 -9.69 -3.24
N GLN A 87 3.80 -8.57 -2.51
CA GLN A 87 2.52 -7.89 -2.36
C GLN A 87 1.35 -8.84 -1.98
N CYS A 88 1.65 -9.96 -1.32
CA CYS A 88 0.70 -11.03 -1.01
C CYS A 88 -0.42 -10.50 -0.10
N ALA A 89 -0.07 -9.61 0.83
CA ALA A 89 -0.98 -8.97 1.78
C ALA A 89 -2.05 -8.07 1.14
N LEU A 90 -1.91 -7.67 -0.13
CA LEU A 90 -2.94 -6.89 -0.84
C LEU A 90 -4.19 -7.72 -1.15
N CYS A 91 -4.02 -9.05 -1.26
CA CYS A 91 -5.05 -9.97 -1.70
C CYS A 91 -5.39 -11.00 -0.63
N HIS A 92 -4.40 -11.46 0.12
CA HIS A 92 -4.55 -12.49 1.14
C HIS A 92 -4.49 -11.91 2.55
N SER A 93 -5.38 -12.42 3.41
CA SER A 93 -5.35 -12.17 4.85
C SER A 93 -4.55 -13.28 5.56
N ILE A 94 -4.07 -12.96 6.75
CA ILE A 94 -3.51 -13.91 7.71
C ILE A 94 -4.42 -13.83 8.93
N GLY A 95 -5.46 -14.66 8.94
CA GLY A 95 -6.49 -14.67 9.97
C GLY A 95 -7.88 -14.33 9.42
N PRO A 96 -8.93 -14.46 10.26
CA PRO A 96 -10.31 -14.33 9.82
C PRO A 96 -10.58 -12.91 9.30
N SER A 97 -10.91 -12.81 8.01
CA SER A 97 -11.41 -11.58 7.40
C SER A 97 -12.80 -11.82 6.77
N GLU A 98 -13.77 -11.00 7.17
CA GLU A 98 -15.16 -11.15 6.75
C GLU A 98 -15.39 -10.81 5.26
N SER A 99 -14.40 -10.18 4.60
CA SER A 99 -14.48 -9.72 3.21
C SER A 99 -13.36 -10.30 2.31
N ALA A 100 -12.86 -11.50 2.63
CA ALA A 100 -11.69 -12.04 1.90
C ALA A 100 -11.97 -12.21 0.40
N ARG A 101 -11.28 -11.40 -0.41
CA ARG A 101 -11.24 -11.47 -1.89
C ARG A 101 -10.56 -12.74 -2.38
N CYS A 102 -9.66 -13.29 -1.57
CA CYS A 102 -8.87 -14.49 -1.81
C CYS A 102 -8.93 -15.41 -0.58
N PRO A 103 -8.47 -16.67 -0.68
CA PRO A 103 -8.38 -17.58 0.46
C PRO A 103 -7.54 -17.02 1.62
N ASP A 104 -7.95 -17.31 2.86
CA ASP A 104 -7.12 -17.02 4.05
C ASP A 104 -5.89 -17.93 4.08
N LEU A 105 -4.73 -17.36 4.38
CA LEU A 105 -3.46 -18.08 4.47
C LEU A 105 -3.13 -18.56 5.88
N ASN A 106 -4.02 -18.34 6.85
CA ASN A 106 -3.81 -18.82 8.21
C ASN A 106 -3.69 -20.36 8.26
N GLY A 107 -2.58 -20.83 8.83
CA GLY A 107 -2.26 -22.25 8.96
C GLY A 107 -1.93 -22.96 7.64
N VAL A 108 -1.77 -22.23 6.53
CA VAL A 108 -1.52 -22.85 5.21
C VAL A 108 -0.21 -23.64 5.17
N GLY A 109 0.81 -23.17 5.90
CA GLY A 109 2.13 -23.80 5.97
C GLY A 109 2.15 -25.11 6.76
N ALA A 110 1.14 -25.37 7.58
CA ALA A 110 0.95 -26.67 8.24
C ALA A 110 0.03 -27.61 7.43
N LYS A 111 -0.84 -27.06 6.58
CA LYS A 111 -1.84 -27.83 5.81
C LYS A 111 -1.32 -28.34 4.48
N LEU A 112 -0.41 -27.59 3.84
CA LEU A 112 0.04 -27.86 2.48
C LEU A 112 1.53 -28.19 2.44
N ALA A 113 1.89 -29.14 1.59
CA ALA A 113 3.30 -29.46 1.34
C ALA A 113 4.03 -28.27 0.68
N PRO A 114 5.32 -28.07 0.97
CA PRO A 114 6.11 -26.97 0.37
C PRO A 114 6.05 -26.94 -1.15
N ASP A 115 6.14 -28.10 -1.80
CA ASP A 115 6.10 -28.21 -3.27
C ASP A 115 4.74 -27.76 -3.83
N PHE A 116 3.65 -28.04 -3.12
CA PHE A 116 2.31 -27.62 -3.52
C PHE A 116 2.13 -26.10 -3.37
N ILE A 117 2.73 -25.50 -2.33
CA ILE A 117 2.74 -24.04 -2.17
C ILE A 117 3.59 -23.41 -3.29
N TYR A 118 4.75 -24.00 -3.61
CA TYR A 118 5.60 -23.55 -4.73
C TYR A 118 4.86 -23.61 -6.07
N GLU A 119 4.17 -24.71 -6.35
CA GLU A 119 3.32 -24.86 -7.54
C GLU A 119 2.19 -23.83 -7.54
N SER A 120 1.54 -23.58 -6.40
CA SER A 120 0.47 -22.58 -6.30
C SER A 120 0.96 -21.15 -6.59
N LEU A 121 2.21 -20.83 -6.27
CA LEU A 121 2.82 -19.53 -6.55
C LEU A 121 3.27 -19.39 -8.02
N THR A 122 3.77 -20.48 -8.61
CA THR A 122 4.34 -20.48 -9.98
C THR A 122 3.34 -20.87 -11.06
N GLN A 123 2.28 -21.59 -10.70
CA GLN A 123 1.19 -22.07 -11.55
C GLN A 123 -0.16 -22.00 -10.82
N PRO A 124 -0.63 -20.79 -10.44
CA PRO A 124 -1.86 -20.63 -9.65
C PRO A 124 -3.15 -21.17 -10.30
N GLN A 125 -3.12 -21.49 -11.60
CA GLN A 125 -4.26 -22.06 -12.34
C GLN A 125 -4.22 -23.60 -12.42
N ALA A 126 -3.15 -24.25 -11.96
CA ALA A 126 -3.05 -25.71 -11.96
C ALA A 126 -4.03 -26.36 -10.97
N TYR A 127 -4.33 -25.65 -9.87
CA TYR A 127 -5.28 -26.07 -8.86
C TYR A 127 -6.35 -25.00 -8.63
N ILE A 128 -7.62 -25.38 -8.74
CA ILE A 128 -8.76 -24.47 -8.58
C ILE A 128 -9.19 -24.44 -7.11
N TYR A 129 -9.01 -23.28 -6.46
CA TYR A 129 -9.46 -23.05 -5.09
C TYR A 129 -10.94 -22.65 -5.07
N LEU A 130 -11.73 -23.41 -4.32
CA LEU A 130 -13.15 -23.15 -4.12
C LEU A 130 -13.41 -22.46 -2.78
N ASP A 131 -14.36 -21.53 -2.79
CA ASP A 131 -14.87 -20.80 -1.64
C ASP A 131 -16.07 -21.54 -1.03
N PHE A 132 -15.85 -22.07 0.17
CA PHE A 132 -16.83 -22.84 0.95
C PHE A 132 -17.55 -22.01 2.02
N ARG A 133 -17.31 -20.69 2.09
CA ARG A 133 -17.91 -19.83 3.12
C ARG A 133 -19.38 -19.52 2.88
N HIS A 134 -19.86 -19.75 1.66
CA HIS A 134 -21.22 -19.45 1.24
C HIS A 134 -22.09 -20.70 1.31
N GLU A 135 -23.36 -20.55 1.70
CA GLU A 135 -24.32 -21.64 1.65
C GLU A 135 -24.56 -22.12 0.20
N GLY A 136 -24.65 -23.44 0.02
CA GLY A 136 -24.90 -24.06 -1.27
C GLY A 136 -23.67 -24.67 -1.93
N LEU A 137 -23.68 -24.75 -3.27
CA LEU A 137 -22.56 -25.31 -4.03
C LEU A 137 -21.34 -24.39 -3.91
N PRO A 138 -20.14 -24.96 -3.68
CA PRO A 138 -18.92 -24.17 -3.58
C PRO A 138 -18.64 -23.45 -4.91
N LYS A 139 -18.23 -22.19 -4.82
CA LYS A 139 -17.95 -21.32 -5.97
C LYS A 139 -16.47 -21.00 -6.04
N GLU A 140 -15.96 -20.66 -7.22
CA GLU A 140 -14.59 -20.16 -7.33
C GLU A 140 -14.44 -18.79 -6.67
N TYR A 141 -13.24 -18.50 -6.15
CA TYR A 141 -12.91 -17.16 -5.69
C TYR A 141 -12.97 -16.15 -6.86
N PRO A 142 -13.49 -14.93 -6.64
CA PRO A 142 -13.65 -13.95 -7.71
C PRO A 142 -12.31 -13.41 -8.25
N ALA A 143 -11.25 -13.51 -7.46
CA ALA A 143 -9.92 -13.02 -7.83
C ALA A 143 -9.04 -14.17 -8.34
N ARG A 144 -8.35 -13.92 -9.47
CA ARG A 144 -7.33 -14.83 -9.99
C ARG A 144 -5.95 -14.38 -9.56
N MET A 145 -5.16 -15.32 -9.03
CA MET A 145 -3.79 -15.07 -8.63
C MET A 145 -2.88 -14.96 -9.87
N PRO A 146 -2.01 -13.94 -9.95
CA PRO A 146 -1.03 -13.82 -11.03
C PRO A 146 0.13 -14.81 -10.84
N TYR A 147 0.83 -15.13 -11.93
CA TYR A 147 2.07 -15.90 -11.88
C TYR A 147 3.15 -15.12 -11.12
N ILE A 148 3.53 -15.58 -9.94
CA ILE A 148 4.40 -14.80 -9.03
C ILE A 148 5.85 -14.75 -9.51
N ASN A 149 6.29 -15.77 -10.25
CA ASN A 149 7.62 -15.85 -10.86
C ASN A 149 7.76 -15.05 -12.17
N LYS A 150 6.72 -14.33 -12.61
CA LYS A 150 6.72 -13.52 -13.82
C LYS A 150 6.43 -12.05 -13.51
N ASP A 151 6.74 -11.17 -14.45
CA ASP A 151 6.40 -9.76 -14.33
C ASP A 151 4.89 -9.56 -14.15
N PRO A 152 4.45 -8.60 -13.32
CA PRO A 152 5.23 -7.51 -12.72
C PRO A 152 5.88 -7.81 -11.35
N ILE A 153 5.68 -9.01 -10.77
CA ILE A 153 6.19 -9.34 -9.42
C ILE A 153 7.60 -9.95 -9.50
N GLY A 154 7.79 -10.94 -10.38
CA GLY A 154 9.10 -11.52 -10.70
C GLY A 154 9.89 -12.03 -9.50
N LEU A 155 9.29 -12.86 -8.64
CA LEU A 155 10.05 -13.53 -7.57
C LEU A 155 10.98 -14.61 -8.13
N THR A 156 12.19 -14.69 -7.59
CA THR A 156 13.11 -15.80 -7.82
C THR A 156 12.68 -17.04 -7.02
N ASN A 157 13.21 -18.22 -7.36
CA ASN A 157 12.94 -19.44 -6.60
C ASN A 157 13.32 -19.28 -5.12
N GLN A 158 14.46 -18.64 -4.87
CA GLN A 158 14.98 -18.41 -3.51
C GLN A 158 14.05 -17.51 -2.70
N GLU A 159 13.48 -16.48 -3.33
CA GLU A 159 12.47 -15.61 -2.72
C GLU A 159 11.17 -16.36 -2.44
N ILE A 160 10.73 -17.21 -3.37
CA ILE A 160 9.55 -18.06 -3.21
C ILE A 160 9.74 -19.00 -2.00
N TYR A 161 10.86 -19.71 -1.91
CA TYR A 161 11.15 -20.61 -0.78
C TYR A 161 11.25 -19.85 0.55
N SER A 162 11.76 -18.61 0.54
CA SER A 162 11.75 -17.75 1.73
C SER A 162 10.31 -17.46 2.19
N VAL A 163 9.40 -17.15 1.26
CA VAL A 163 7.97 -16.94 1.56
C VAL A 163 7.32 -18.23 2.08
N ILE A 164 7.65 -19.40 1.54
CA ILE A 164 7.12 -20.67 2.03
C ILE A 164 7.59 -20.92 3.48
N ALA A 165 8.86 -20.67 3.79
CA ALA A 165 9.39 -20.77 5.15
C ALA A 165 8.65 -19.84 6.14
N PHE A 166 8.31 -18.62 5.69
CA PHE A 166 7.48 -17.70 6.46
C PHE A 166 6.07 -18.25 6.73
N LEU A 167 5.41 -18.83 5.72
CA LEU A 167 4.08 -19.44 5.87
C LEU A 167 4.10 -20.63 6.84
N GLN A 168 5.15 -21.45 6.81
CA GLN A 168 5.36 -22.54 7.77
C GLN A 168 5.52 -22.01 9.20
N LYS A 169 6.40 -21.01 9.39
CA LYS A 169 6.64 -20.38 10.69
C LYS A 169 5.35 -19.80 11.29
N MET A 170 4.55 -19.10 10.51
CA MET A 170 3.27 -18.55 10.99
C MET A 170 2.24 -19.63 11.31
N SER A 171 2.37 -20.82 10.73
CA SER A 171 1.47 -21.96 10.99
C SER A 171 1.89 -22.77 12.22
N GLY A 172 3.01 -22.43 12.87
CA GLY A 172 3.52 -23.14 14.05
C GLY A 172 4.24 -24.45 13.76
N GLU A 173 4.55 -24.74 12.49
CA GLU A 173 5.23 -25.97 12.05
C GLU A 173 6.76 -25.73 11.94
N PRO A 174 7.62 -26.73 12.25
CA PRO A 174 9.04 -26.67 11.92
C PRO A 174 9.26 -26.37 10.43
N ILE A 175 10.11 -25.37 10.16
CA ILE A 175 10.48 -24.98 8.80
C ILE A 175 11.23 -26.14 8.14
N SER A 176 10.63 -26.73 7.11
CA SER A 176 11.18 -27.91 6.43
C SER A 176 12.23 -27.56 5.38
N ILE A 177 12.30 -26.29 4.99
CA ILE A 177 13.19 -25.77 3.94
C ILE A 177 14.53 -25.37 4.58
N LYS A 178 15.61 -25.97 4.10
CA LYS A 178 16.96 -25.62 4.54
C LYS A 178 17.62 -24.65 3.55
N VAL A 179 18.57 -23.88 4.06
CA VAL A 179 19.32 -22.89 3.26
C VAL A 179 20.10 -23.60 2.14
N GLU A 180 20.59 -24.81 2.40
CA GLU A 180 21.32 -25.60 1.40
C GLU A 180 20.44 -26.00 0.21
N ASP A 181 19.17 -26.32 0.45
CA ASP A 181 18.24 -26.75 -0.60
C ASP A 181 17.88 -25.58 -1.54
N ILE A 182 17.83 -24.37 -1.00
CA ILE A 182 17.59 -23.13 -1.76
C ILE A 182 18.79 -22.79 -2.65
N MET A 183 20.02 -23.03 -2.18
CA MET A 183 21.23 -22.80 -2.97
C MET A 183 21.39 -23.82 -4.12
N ASN A 184 20.81 -25.02 -3.98
CA ASN A 184 20.93 -26.11 -4.96
C ASN A 184 19.78 -26.13 -5.99
N ALA A 185 18.62 -25.55 -5.68
CA ALA A 185 17.42 -25.58 -6.54
C ALA A 185 17.60 -24.89 -7.91
N ASP A 186 18.59 -24.01 -8.06
CA ASP A 186 18.81 -23.24 -9.29
C ASP A 186 19.90 -23.83 -10.20
N GLY A 187 20.58 -24.92 -9.80
CA GLY A 187 21.72 -25.46 -10.55
C GLY A 187 22.92 -24.49 -10.67
N GLU A 188 22.89 -23.39 -9.93
CA GLU A 188 23.87 -22.30 -9.98
C GLU A 188 24.68 -22.27 -8.67
N SER A 189 25.99 -22.51 -8.77
CA SER A 189 26.91 -22.66 -7.63
C SER A 189 27.27 -21.35 -6.92
N LYS A 190 26.50 -20.27 -7.07
CA LYS A 190 26.75 -19.00 -6.39
C LYS A 190 25.45 -18.30 -5.97
N PRO A 191 25.36 -17.82 -4.71
CA PRO A 191 24.22 -17.04 -4.24
C PRO A 191 24.14 -15.75 -5.05
N LYS A 192 22.96 -15.46 -5.62
CA LYS A 192 22.63 -14.14 -6.17
C LYS A 192 21.92 -13.36 -5.06
N ASP A 193 22.33 -12.13 -4.85
CA ASP A 193 21.75 -11.27 -3.82
C ASP A 193 20.22 -11.11 -4.03
N LEU A 194 19.43 -11.43 -3.00
CA LEU A 194 17.97 -11.27 -3.05
C LEU A 194 17.59 -9.81 -2.88
N LYS A 195 17.02 -9.21 -3.91
CA LYS A 195 16.54 -7.82 -3.86
C LYS A 195 15.16 -7.77 -3.20
N VAL A 196 15.09 -7.55 -1.88
CA VAL A 196 13.81 -7.40 -1.17
C VAL A 196 13.64 -5.98 -0.67
N ALA A 197 12.46 -5.41 -0.87
CA ALA A 197 12.12 -4.09 -0.39
C ALA A 197 12.04 -4.06 1.15
N SER A 198 12.81 -3.16 1.77
CA SER A 198 12.83 -2.93 3.22
C SER A 198 11.63 -2.07 3.63
N LEU A 199 10.74 -2.64 4.43
CA LEU A 199 9.79 -1.85 5.21
C LEU A 199 10.53 -1.37 6.44
N LYS A 200 10.82 -0.07 6.51
CA LYS A 200 11.25 0.56 7.75
C LYS A 200 10.12 0.36 8.75
N GLN A 201 10.30 -0.60 9.66
CA GLN A 201 9.37 -0.86 10.74
C GLN A 201 9.28 0.44 11.54
N SER A 202 8.16 1.14 11.43
CA SER A 202 7.91 2.31 12.26
C SER A 202 7.72 1.82 13.69
N SER A 203 8.82 1.74 14.44
CA SER A 203 8.81 1.63 15.88
C SER A 203 8.24 2.92 16.48
N HIS A 204 6.92 3.05 16.44
CA HIS A 204 6.15 3.84 17.39
C HIS A 204 5.16 2.91 18.06
N VAL A 205 5.70 2.00 18.88
CA VAL A 205 4.96 1.48 20.03
C VAL A 205 4.89 2.65 21.02
N ASN A 206 3.69 3.18 21.22
CA ASN A 206 3.43 4.17 22.25
C ASN A 206 3.50 3.47 23.62
N PRO A 207 4.38 3.86 24.57
CA PRO A 207 4.57 3.15 25.84
C PRO A 207 3.50 3.43 26.91
N GLN A 208 2.26 3.80 26.56
CA GLN A 208 1.29 4.30 27.56
C GLN A 208 -0.15 3.77 27.42
N GLU A 209 -0.35 2.50 27.08
CA GLU A 209 -1.66 1.88 27.34
C GLU A 209 -1.54 0.39 27.66
N SER A 210 -0.85 0.10 28.76
CA SER A 210 -0.93 -1.17 29.48
C SER A 210 -1.43 -0.90 30.89
N ASP A 211 -2.68 -0.45 31.01
CA ASP A 211 -3.46 -0.48 32.25
C ASP A 211 -4.95 -0.51 31.90
N VAL A 212 -5.41 -1.65 31.38
CA VAL A 212 -6.81 -2.03 31.50
C VAL A 212 -6.87 -3.33 32.27
N HIS A 213 -7.20 -3.14 33.54
CA HIS A 213 -7.59 -4.07 34.57
C HIS A 213 -8.44 -5.23 33.99
N ILE A 214 -7.95 -6.46 34.15
CA ILE A 214 -8.79 -7.66 34.13
C ILE A 214 -9.45 -7.71 35.51
N GLN A 215 -10.75 -7.49 35.56
CA GLN A 215 -11.61 -7.91 36.66
C GLN A 215 -12.48 -9.08 36.19
N GLU A 216 -12.63 -10.02 37.12
CA GLU A 216 -13.31 -11.33 37.04
C GLU A 216 -14.69 -11.32 36.38
#